data_AF-T0Y5L7-F1
#
_entry.id   AF-T0Y5L7-F1
#
_cell.length_a   1.000
_cell.length_b   1.000
_cell.length_c   1.000
_cell.angle_alpha   90.00
_cell.angle_beta   90.00
_cell.angle_gamma   90.00
#
_symmetry.space_group_name_H-M   'P 1'
#
loop_
_entity.id
_entity.type
_entity.pdbx_description
1 polymer ?
#
loop_
_entity_poly.entity_id
_entity_poly.type
_entity_poly.pdbx_seq_one_letter_code
_entity_poly.pdbx_strand_id
1 'polypeptide(L)' 'MWIAQTQPQARLLGAIAVADPLREGAVEAVRRLRADGLRIVLLTGDNARTAAQVAAALGIERVEAEKLPAAKADAVRRL' A
#
# COMPACT_ATOMS: atom_id res chain seq x y z
N MET A 1 -14.09 -4.04 8.31
CA MET A 1 -15.39 -3.69 8.92
C MET A 1 -16.02 -4.96 9.48
N TRP A 2 -16.68 -4.91 10.63
CA TRP A 2 -17.38 -6.08 11.20
C TRP A 2 -18.88 -5.89 11.08
N ILE A 3 -19.60 -6.99 10.84
CA ILE A 3 -21.07 -7.02 10.87
C ILE A 3 -21.48 -7.78 12.12
N ALA A 4 -22.37 -7.17 12.91
CA ALA A 4 -22.93 -7.78 14.10
C ALA A 4 -24.45 -7.54 14.16
N GLN A 5 -25.17 -8.54 14.66
CA GLN A 5 -26.54 -8.38 15.13
C GLN A 5 -26.50 -7.77 16.53
N THR A 6 -27.32 -6.76 16.79
CA THR A 6 -27.34 -6.05 18.08
C THR A 6 -28.56 -6.38 18.94
N GLN A 7 -29.61 -7.00 18.37
CA GLN A 7 -30.81 -7.43 19.10
C GLN A 7 -31.30 -8.82 18.65
N PRO A 8 -31.84 -9.62 19.58
CA PRO A 8 -32.05 -9.33 21.01
C PRO A 8 -30.77 -9.36 21.87
N GLN A 9 -29.67 -9.89 21.34
CA GLN A 9 -28.35 -9.92 21.99
C GLN A 9 -27.25 -9.68 20.95
N ALA A 10 -26.13 -9.08 21.38
CA ALA A 10 -25.01 -8.81 20.50
C ALA A 10 -24.38 -10.12 20.01
N ARG A 11 -24.35 -10.32 18.68
CA ARG A 11 -23.74 -11.49 18.03
C ARG A 11 -22.92 -11.03 16.83
N LEU A 12 -21.62 -11.32 16.83
CA LEU A 12 -20.77 -11.14 15.67
C LEU A 12 -21.26 -12.06 14.54
N LEU A 13 -21.55 -11.48 13.37
CA LEU A 13 -22.01 -12.21 12.19
C LEU A 13 -20.87 -12.44 11.19
N GLY A 14 -19.86 -11.57 11.18
CA GLY A 14 -18.69 -11.72 10.32
C GLY A 14 -17.94 -10.41 10.08
N ALA A 15 -17.13 -10.37 9.04
CA ALA A 15 -16.36 -9.20 8.64
C ALA A 15 -16.42 -8.98 7.13
N ILE A 16 -16.38 -7.71 6.72
CA ILE A 16 -16.13 -7.26 5.36
C ILE A 16 -14.72 -6.69 5.30
N ALA A 17 -13.92 -7.26 4.40
CA ALA A 17 -12.62 -6.74 3.99
C ALA A 17 -12.74 -6.11 2.61
N VAL A 18 -12.11 -4.95 2.43
CA VAL A 18 -11.98 -4.28 1.14
C VAL A 18 -10.50 -4.29 0.79
N ALA A 19 -10.16 -4.75 -0.40
CA ALA A 19 -8.81 -4.78 -0.91
C ALA A 19 -8.69 -3.83 -2.11
N ASP A 20 -7.54 -3.19 -2.22
CA ASP A 20 -7.12 -2.46 -3.42
C ASP A 20 -6.04 -3.29 -4.13
N PRO A 21 -6.39 -4.06 -5.17
CA PRO A 21 -5.44 -4.92 -5.84
C PRO A 21 -4.42 -4.10 -6.65
N LEU A 22 -3.22 -4.66 -6.83
CA LEU A 22 -2.26 -4.07 -7.74
C LEU A 22 -2.83 -4.04 -9.17
N ARG A 23 -2.52 -2.97 -9.91
CA ARG A 23 -2.85 -2.88 -11.32
C ARG A 23 -2.17 -4.01 -12.10
N GLU A 24 -2.88 -4.53 -13.10
CA GLU A 24 -2.29 -5.46 -14.06
C GLU A 24 -1.03 -4.85 -14.68
N GLY A 25 0.04 -5.65 -14.77
CA GLY A 25 1.32 -5.22 -15.32
C GLY A 25 2.19 -4.34 -14.39
N ALA A 26 1.74 -3.99 -13.18
CA ALA A 26 2.53 -3.15 -12.27
C ALA A 26 3.92 -3.75 -11.95
N VAL A 27 3.98 -5.07 -11.74
CA VAL A 27 5.24 -5.79 -11.50
C VAL A 27 6.19 -5.66 -12.69
N GLU A 28 5.67 -5.86 -13.91
CA GLU A 28 6.47 -5.78 -15.13
C GLU A 28 6.95 -4.34 -15.39
N ALA A 29 6.12 -3.34 -15.11
CA ALA A 29 6.52 -1.94 -15.20
C ALA A 29 7.68 -1.62 -14.25
N VAL A 30 7.60 -2.05 -12.99
CA VAL A 30 8.67 -1.88 -11.99
C VAL A 30 9.95 -2.60 -12.42
N ARG A 31 9.82 -3.82 -12.96
CA ARG A 31 10.96 -4.60 -13.48
C ARG A 31 11.67 -3.89 -14.63
N ARG A 32 10.92 -3.37 -15.60
CA ARG A 32 11.48 -2.64 -16.76
C ARG A 32 12.20 -1.37 -16.32
N LEU A 33 11.56 -0.55 -15.49
CA LEU A 33 12.17 0.69 -14.97
C LEU A 33 13.48 0.40 -14.21
N ARG A 34 13.55 -0.71 -13.45
CA ARG A 34 14.80 -1.14 -12.81
C ARG A 34 15.85 -1.61 -13.80
N ALA A 35 15.46 -2.34 -14.85
CA ALA A 35 16.37 -2.75 -15.92
C ALA A 35 16.95 -1.54 -16.66
N ASP A 36 16.21 -0.44 -16.74
CA ASP A 36 16.66 0.85 -17.27
C ASP A 36 17.59 1.62 -16.29
N GLY A 37 17.92 1.03 -15.14
CA GLY A 37 18.83 1.61 -14.14
C GLY A 37 18.17 2.59 -13.17
N LEU A 38 16.84 2.71 -13.17
CA LEU A 38 16.13 3.65 -12.29
C LEU A 38 15.98 3.08 -10.88
N ARG A 39 16.20 3.96 -9.89
CA ARG A 39 15.91 3.66 -8.49
C ARG A 39 14.45 3.96 -8.20
N ILE A 40 13.73 2.95 -7.71
CA ILE A 40 12.29 3.06 -7.44
C ILE A 40 12.04 3.15 -5.94
N VAL A 41 11.16 4.07 -5.55
CA VAL A 41 10.73 4.30 -4.17
C VAL A 41 9.20 4.24 -4.10
N LEU A 42 8.65 3.44 -3.19
CA LEU A 42 7.22 3.45 -2.90
C LEU A 42 6.94 4.53 -1.84
N LEU A 43 6.22 5.58 -2.23
CA LEU A 43 5.82 6.68 -1.35
C LEU A 43 4.30 6.66 -1.15
N THR A 44 3.84 6.29 0.04
CA THR A 44 2.40 6.14 0.33
C THR A 44 1.96 6.80 1.64
N GLY A 45 0.67 7.10 1.73
CA GLY A 45 0.01 7.51 2.98
C GLY A 45 -0.53 6.33 3.78
N ASP A 46 -0.51 5.10 3.22
CA ASP A 46 -0.93 3.89 3.91
C ASP A 46 -0.01 3.55 5.09
N ASN A 47 -0.51 2.69 5.97
CA ASN A 47 0.27 2.17 7.09
C ASN A 47 1.47 1.33 6.60
N ALA A 48 2.48 1.21 7.46
CA ALA A 48 3.72 0.51 7.13
C ALA A 48 3.52 -0.96 6.72
N ARG A 49 2.54 -1.68 7.30
CA ARG A 49 2.27 -3.08 6.97
C ARG A 49 1.76 -3.23 5.54
N THR A 50 0.75 -2.46 5.15
CA THR A 50 0.18 -2.48 3.79
C THR A 50 1.25 -2.06 2.77
N ALA A 51 1.99 -0.99 3.06
CA ALA A 51 3.06 -0.51 2.18
C ALA A 51 4.15 -1.56 1.95
N ALA A 52 4.58 -2.27 3.00
CA ALA A 52 5.58 -3.33 2.90
C ALA A 52 5.10 -4.51 2.04
N GLN A 53 3.82 -4.91 2.17
CA GLN A 53 3.24 -5.97 1.34
C GLN A 53 3.19 -5.59 -0.14
N VAL A 54 2.75 -4.37 -0.45
CA VAL A 54 2.74 -3.83 -1.81
C VAL A 54 4.15 -3.74 -2.39
N ALA A 55 5.09 -3.21 -1.62
CA ALA A 55 6.49 -3.09 -2.04
C ALA A 55 7.11 -4.46 -2.34
N ALA A 56 6.91 -5.45 -1.46
CA ALA A 56 7.39 -6.81 -1.66
C ALA A 56 6.81 -7.45 -2.93
N ALA A 57 5.50 -7.29 -3.17
CA ALA A 57 4.83 -7.81 -4.36
C ALA A 57 5.35 -7.17 -5.66
N LEU A 58 5.73 -5.88 -5.62
CA LEU A 58 6.34 -5.17 -6.75
C LEU A 58 7.87 -5.33 -6.81
N GLY A 59 8.49 -5.90 -5.78
CA GLY A 59 9.94 -5.99 -5.60
C GLY A 59 10.63 -4.70 -5.16
N ILE A 60 9.93 -3.61 -4.84
CA ILE A 60 10.52 -2.30 -4.50
C ILE A 60 11.23 -2.35 -3.15
N GLU A 61 12.49 -1.93 -3.10
CA GLU A 61 13.33 -2.01 -1.89
C GLU A 61 13.12 -0.83 -0.92
N ARG A 62 12.91 0.39 -1.45
CA ARG A 62 12.78 1.58 -0.61
C ARG A 62 11.31 1.97 -0.48
N VAL A 63 10.83 2.02 0.77
CA VAL A 63 9.44 2.34 1.11
C VAL A 63 9.41 3.49 2.11
N GLU A 64 8.58 4.49 1.82
CA GLU A 64 8.24 5.59 2.72
C GLU A 64 6.72 5.60 2.93
N ALA A 65 6.28 4.98 4.02
CA ALA A 65 4.88 4.85 4.40
C ALA A 65 4.42 5.98 5.34
N GLU A 66 3.11 6.04 5.62
CA GLU A 66 2.48 6.95 6.59
C GLU A 66 2.76 8.44 6.30
N LYS A 67 2.99 8.79 5.03
CA LYS A 67 3.29 10.16 4.62
C LYS A 67 2.01 10.95 4.34
N LEU A 68 1.85 12.06 5.07
CA LEU A 68 0.87 13.10 4.75
C LEU A 68 1.19 13.79 3.42
N PRO A 69 0.21 14.41 2.74
CA PRO A 69 0.42 15.06 1.44
C PRO A 69 1.61 16.04 1.40
N ALA A 70 1.75 16.90 2.42
CA ALA A 70 2.89 17.83 2.51
C ALA A 70 4.24 17.10 2.63
N ALA A 71 4.29 16.06 3.47
CA ALA A 71 5.50 15.26 3.67
C ALA A 71 5.91 14.46 2.42
N LYS A 72 4.96 14.13 1.52
CA LYS A 72 5.28 13.50 0.23
C LYS A 72 6.07 14.45 -0.68
N ALA A 73 5.68 15.74 -0.72
CA ALA A 73 6.41 16.75 -1.50
C ALA A 73 7.85 16.92 -0.97
N ASP A 74 8.01 16.95 0.36
CA ASP A 74 9.34 17.04 0.96
C ASP A 74 10.18 15.78 0.71
N ALA A 75 9.57 14.59 0.68
CA ALA A 75 10.27 13.36 0.33
C ALA A 75 10.83 13.42 -1.10
N VAL A 76 10.06 13.92 -2.05
CA VAL A 76 10.53 14.09 -3.44
C VAL A 76 11.69 15.09 -3.51
N ARG A 77 11.66 16.20 -2.77
CA ARG A 77 12.75 17.20 -2.76
C ARG A 77 14.09 16.67 -2.20
N ARG A 78 14.07 15.58 -1.43
CA ARG A 78 15.27 14.97 -0.82
C ARG A 78 15.92 13.89 -1.69
N LEU A 79 15.31 13.53 -2.81
CA LEU A 79 15.82 12.53 -3.76
C LEU A 79 16.65 13.21 -4.86
#